data_AF-A0AAD0YJV6-F1
#
_entry.id   AF-A0AAD0YJV6-F1
#
_cell.length_a   1.000
_cell.length_b   1.000
_cell.length_c   1.000
_cell.angle_alpha   90.00
_cell.angle_beta   90.00
_cell.angle_gamma   90.00
#
_symmetry.space_group_name_H-M   'P 1'
#
loop_
_entity.id
_entity.type
_entity.pdbx_description
1 polymer ?
#
loop_
_entity_poly.entity_id
_entity_poly.type
_entity_poly.pdbx_seq_one_letter_code
_entity_poly.pdbx_strand_id
1 'polypeptide(L)'
;MVNKISLKMAEIKVYKVSTDDGMGGANHLGYVSGNIEDIKKFFEPKKVNEIYLDEISVKEITSELAIATESLNQEKKTLEIRIKEINEILNS
;
A
#
# COMPACT_ATOMS: atom_id res chain seq x y z
N MET A 1 -3.95 -29.71 9.33
CA MET A 1 -4.11 -29.05 8.02
C MET A 1 -3.73 -27.59 8.20
N VAL A 2 -2.63 -27.12 7.60
CA VAL A 2 -2.30 -25.68 7.63
C VAL A 2 -3.09 -25.03 6.50
N ASN A 3 -4.12 -24.26 6.86
CA ASN A 3 -4.85 -23.46 5.90
C ASN A 3 -3.88 -22.43 5.33
N LYS A 4 -3.48 -22.58 4.07
CA LYS A 4 -2.79 -21.52 3.33
C LYS A 4 -3.78 -20.37 3.17
N ILE A 5 -3.75 -19.41 4.09
CA ILE A 5 -4.44 -18.14 3.91
C ILE A 5 -3.70 -17.43 2.77
N SER A 6 -4.26 -17.50 1.56
CA SER A 6 -3.77 -16.70 0.43
C SER A 6 -4.22 -15.26 0.63
N LEU A 7 -3.51 -14.54 1.48
CA LEU A 7 -3.71 -13.11 1.71
C LEU A 7 -3.25 -12.33 0.47
N LYS A 8 -4.19 -11.95 -0.39
CA LYS A 8 -3.90 -11.04 -1.51
C LYS A 8 -3.95 -9.61 -0.98
N MET A 9 -2.81 -8.92 -0.99
CA MET A 9 -2.79 -7.47 -0.83
C MET A 9 -3.35 -6.84 -2.10
N ALA A 10 -4.39 -6.02 -1.97
CA ALA A 10 -4.84 -5.17 -3.05
C ALA A 10 -3.88 -3.96 -3.14
N GLU A 11 -3.31 -3.75 -4.32
CA GLU A 11 -2.56 -2.53 -4.62
C GLU A 11 -3.52 -1.56 -5.31
N ILE A 12 -3.70 -0.39 -4.70
CA ILE A 12 -4.54 0.67 -5.23
C ILE A 12 -3.60 1.76 -5.76
N LYS A 13 -3.70 2.04 -7.06
CA LYS A 13 -3.01 3.18 -7.66
C LYS A 13 -3.81 4.45 -7.37
N VAL A 14 -3.21 5.34 -6.60
CA VAL A 14 -3.72 6.69 -6.34
C VAL A 14 -2.81 7.67 -7.05
N TYR A 15 -3.35 8.72 -7.63
CA TYR A 15 -2.60 9.77 -8.28
C TYR A 15 -2.82 11.07 -7.53
N LYS A 16 -1.74 11.78 -7.22
CA LYS A 16 -1.81 13.19 -6.84
C LYS A 16 -1.99 13.99 -8.11
N VAL A 17 -3.07 14.76 -8.17
CA VAL A 17 -3.39 15.61 -9.30
C VAL A 17 -2.87 17.02 -9.02
N SER A 18 -2.08 17.53 -9.95
CA SER A 18 -1.53 18.88 -9.93
C SER A 18 -1.69 19.53 -11.30
N THR A 19 -1.72 20.86 -11.34
CA THR A 19 -1.83 21.66 -12.56
C THR A 19 -0.92 22.87 -12.48
N ASP A 20 -0.44 23.34 -13.62
CA ASP A 20 0.32 24.59 -13.71
C ASP A 20 -0.67 25.75 -13.96
N ASP A 21 -0.60 26.79 -13.12
CA ASP A 21 -1.38 28.01 -13.34
C ASP A 21 -0.80 28.93 -14.43
N GLY A 22 0.31 28.54 -15.06
CA GLY A 22 0.98 29.33 -16.09
C GLY A 22 1.72 30.54 -15.53
N MET A 23 1.79 30.68 -14.19
CA MET A 23 2.62 31.67 -13.49
C MET A 23 3.83 31.00 -12.81
N GLY A 24 4.08 29.72 -13.11
CA GLY A 24 5.17 28.93 -12.52
C GLY A 24 4.79 28.26 -11.19
N GLY A 25 3.49 28.25 -10.83
CA GLY A 25 2.97 27.62 -9.62
C GLY A 25 2.29 26.29 -9.92
N ALA A 26 2.69 25.22 -9.23
CA ALA A 26 1.96 23.96 -9.24
C ALA A 26 0.82 24.00 -8.21
N ASN A 27 -0.42 24.03 -8.67
CA ASN A 27 -1.60 23.97 -7.82
C ASN A 27 -2.05 22.52 -7.59
N HIS A 28 -2.23 22.13 -6.34
CA HIS A 28 -2.73 20.81 -5.97
C HIS A 28 -4.26 20.76 -6.09
N LEU A 29 -4.77 19.80 -6.87
CA LEU A 29 -6.21 19.63 -7.12
C LEU A 29 -6.85 18.52 -6.28
N GLY A 30 -6.05 17.58 -5.78
CA GLY A 30 -6.51 16.49 -4.91
C GLY A 30 -5.84 15.15 -5.21
N TYR A 31 -6.42 14.08 -4.65
CA TYR A 31 -5.99 12.70 -4.86
C TYR A 31 -7.14 11.90 -5.47
N VAL A 32 -6.84 11.10 -6.48
CA VAL A 32 -7.84 10.29 -7.20
C VAL A 32 -7.29 8.91 -7.53
N SER A 33 -8.16 7.93 -7.66
CA SER A 33 -7.80 6.60 -8.18
C SER A 33 -8.59 6.31 -9.45
N GLY A 34 -8.05 5.46 -10.32
CA GLY A 34 -8.71 5.08 -11.57
C GLY A 34 -7.77 5.08 -12.77
N ASN A 35 -8.36 5.08 -13.97
CA ASN A 35 -7.62 5.14 -15.22
C ASN A 35 -7.07 6.55 -15.45
N ILE A 36 -5.79 6.64 -15.85
CA ILE A 36 -5.06 7.89 -16.08
C ILE A 36 -5.77 8.79 -17.10
N GLU A 37 -6.28 8.24 -18.20
CA GLU A 37 -6.92 9.02 -19.26
C GLU A 37 -8.26 9.60 -18.79
N ASP A 38 -9.04 8.83 -18.05
CA ASP A 38 -10.33 9.28 -17.51
C ASP A 38 -10.14 10.36 -16.44
N ILE A 39 -9.11 10.20 -15.59
CA ILE A 39 -8.69 11.23 -14.63
C ILE A 39 -8.35 12.52 -15.37
N LYS A 40 -7.50 12.47 -16.42
CA LYS A 40 -7.14 13.66 -17.19
C LYS A 40 -8.36 14.33 -17.81
N LYS A 41 -9.26 13.57 -18.46
CA LYS A 41 -10.51 14.09 -19.05
C LYS A 41 -11.43 14.76 -18.04
N PHE A 42 -11.52 14.23 -16.82
CA PHE A 42 -12.34 14.83 -15.76
C PHE A 42 -11.84 16.23 -15.35
N PHE A 43 -10.52 16.45 -15.36
CA PHE A 43 -9.91 17.73 -14.99
C PHE A 43 -9.66 18.69 -16.17
N GLU A 44 -9.64 18.19 -17.42
CA GLU A 44 -9.49 18.95 -18.66
C GLU A 44 -10.46 20.16 -18.83
N PRO A 45 -11.77 20.06 -18.54
CA PRO A 45 -12.70 21.18 -18.76
C PRO A 45 -12.48 22.39 -17.83
N LYS A 46 -11.56 22.32 -16.85
CA LYS A 46 -11.27 23.43 -15.94
C LYS A 46 -10.28 24.48 -16.49
N LYS A 47 -9.83 24.38 -17.75
CA LYS A 47 -8.94 25.36 -18.42
C LYS A 47 -7.68 25.73 -17.62
N VAL A 48 -7.11 24.77 -16.89
CA VAL A 48 -5.86 24.95 -16.15
C VAL A 48 -4.77 24.23 -16.93
N ASN A 49 -3.59 24.85 -17.08
CA ASN A 49 -2.54 24.34 -17.94
C ASN A 49 -2.11 22.95 -17.45
N GLU A 50 -1.95 22.03 -18.39
CA GLU A 50 -1.40 20.67 -18.23
C GLU A 50 -1.64 19.95 -16.88
N ILE A 51 -2.43 18.88 -16.90
CA ILE A 51 -2.65 18.05 -15.71
C ILE A 51 -1.46 17.09 -15.50
N TYR A 52 -0.76 17.29 -14.39
CA TYR A 52 0.28 16.39 -13.90
C TYR A 52 -0.31 15.36 -12.93
N LEU A 53 0.11 14.11 -13.09
CA LEU A 53 -0.31 13.00 -12.26
C LEU A 53 0.92 12.31 -11.68
N ASP A 54 1.12 12.45 -10.37
CA ASP A 54 2.15 11.72 -9.65
C ASP A 54 1.54 10.44 -9.08
N GLU A 55 2.01 9.28 -9.54
CA GLU A 55 1.54 7.98 -9.04
C GLU A 55 2.02 7.73 -7.60
N ILE A 56 1.07 7.35 -6.75
CA ILE A 56 1.24 6.93 -5.38
C ILE A 56 0.72 5.50 -5.28
N SER A 57 1.63 4.55 -5.08
CA SER A 57 1.25 3.17 -4.78
C SER A 57 0.78 3.10 -3.33
N VAL A 58 -0.51 2.79 -3.15
CA VAL A 58 -1.11 2.58 -1.83
C VAL A 58 -1.39 1.10 -1.66
N LYS A 59 -0.83 0.52 -0.60
CA LYS A 59 -1.10 -0.86 -0.20
C LYS A 59 -2.25 -0.86 0.80
N GLU A 60 -3.32 -1.56 0.48
CA GLU A 60 -4.43 -1.72 1.42
C GLU A 60 -4.08 -2.78 2.47
N ILE A 61 -4.14 -2.38 3.75
CA ILE A 61 -4.00 -3.30 4.89
C ILE A 61 -5.39 -3.52 5.46
N THR A 62 -5.94 -4.72 5.25
CA THR A 62 -7.23 -5.10 5.81
C THR A 62 -7.09 -5.61 7.24
N SER A 63 -8.20 -5.66 7.97
CA SER A 63 -8.24 -6.22 9.33
C SER A 63 -7.81 -7.69 9.35
N GLU A 64 -8.20 -8.48 8.35
CA GLU A 64 -7.82 -9.89 8.22
C GLU A 64 -6.31 -10.04 8.02
N LEU A 65 -5.71 -9.17 7.21
CA LEU A 65 -4.25 -9.12 6.99
C LEU A 65 -3.52 -8.80 8.30
N ALA A 66 -4.01 -7.82 9.06
CA ALA A 66 -3.42 -7.42 10.33
C ALA A 66 -3.47 -8.57 11.36
N ILE A 67 -4.65 -9.20 11.53
CA ILE A 67 -4.85 -10.33 12.45
C ILE A 67 -3.96 -11.51 12.06
N ALA A 68 -3.91 -11.86 10.78
CA ALA A 68 -3.09 -12.97 10.31
C ALA A 68 -1.59 -12.69 10.53
N THR A 69 -1.15 -11.44 10.31
CA THR A 69 0.24 -11.02 10.56
C THR A 69 0.59 -11.13 12.04
N GLU A 70 -0.30 -10.70 12.92
CA GLU A 70 -0.10 -10.82 14.37
C GLU A 70 0.00 -12.29 14.80
N SER A 71 -0.91 -13.15 14.31
CA SER A 71 -0.90 -14.57 14.61
C SER A 71 0.39 -15.25 14.16
N LEU A 72 0.87 -14.96 12.95
CA LEU A 72 2.13 -15.49 12.42
C LEU A 72 3.34 -15.01 13.25
N ASN A 73 3.33 -13.76 13.70
CA ASN A 73 4.41 -13.24 14.55
C ASN A 73 4.43 -13.91 15.93
N GLN A 74 3.27 -14.20 16.52
CA GLN A 74 3.18 -14.96 17.76
C GLN A 74 3.70 -16.38 17.57
N GLU A 75 3.27 -17.08 16.51
CA GLU A 75 3.74 -18.43 16.19
C GLU A 75 5.26 -18.47 15.98
N LYS A 76 5.80 -17.53 15.19
CA LYS A 76 7.24 -17.37 14.99
C LYS A 76 7.98 -17.23 16.32
N LYS A 77 7.50 -16.35 17.23
CA LYS A 77 8.12 -16.15 18.54
C LYS A 77 8.12 -17.44 19.38
N THR A 78 7.02 -18.20 19.36
CA THR A 78 6.95 -19.49 20.04
C THR A 78 7.94 -20.50 19.47
N LEU A 79 8.09 -20.56 18.14
CA LEU A 79 9.05 -21.43 17.48
C LEU A 79 10.50 -21.04 17.80
N GLU A 80 10.81 -19.74 17.82
CA GLU A 80 12.13 -19.23 18.19
C GLU A 80 12.51 -19.61 19.64
N ILE A 81 11.56 -19.52 20.58
CA ILE A 81 11.77 -19.96 21.97
C ILE A 81 12.07 -21.46 22.02
N ARG A 82 11.26 -22.29 21.35
CA ARG A 82 11.46 -23.75 21.33
C ARG A 82 12.81 -24.14 20.73
N ILE A 83 13.24 -23.47 19.65
CA ILE A 83 14.56 -23.70 19.04
C ILE A 83 15.67 -23.35 20.04
N LYS A 84 15.54 -22.25 20.79
CA LYS A 84 16.51 -21.85 21.81
C LYS A 84 16.62 -22.92 22.91
N GLU A 85 15.50 -23.40 23.43
CA GLU A 85 15.46 -24.45 24.45
C GLU A 85 16.13 -25.74 23.97
N ILE A 86 15.84 -26.18 22.73
CA ILE A 86 16.46 -27.36 22.13
C ILE A 86 17.98 -27.18 22.01
N ASN A 87 18.44 -26.00 21.58
CA ASN A 87 19.87 -25.71 21.46
C ASN A 87 20.58 -25.67 22.81
N GLU A 88 19.93 -25.18 23.86
CA GLU A 88 20.47 -25.23 25.22
C GLU A 88 20.62 -26.68 25.69
N ILE A 89 19.63 -27.54 25.45
CA ILE A 89 19.69 -28.97 25.78
C ILE A 89 20.80 -29.69 25.02
N LEU A 90 20.96 -29.42 23.72
CA LEU A 90 21.96 -30.11 22.87
C LEU A 90 23.40 -29.70 23.17
N ASN A 91 23.62 -28.51 23.74
CA ASN A 91 24.95 -27.97 24.05
C ASN A 91 25.27 -27.97 25.55
N SER A 92 24.40 -28.58 26.38
CA SER A 92 24.64 -28.88 27.80
C SER A 92 25.22 -30.28 27.98
#